data_AF-A0A7J9C4K9-F1
#
_entry.id   AF-A0A7J9C4K9-F1
#
_cell.length_a   1.000
_cell.length_b   1.000
_cell.length_c   1.000
_cell.angle_alpha   90.00
_cell.angle_beta   90.00
_cell.angle_gamma   90.00
#
_symmetry.space_group_name_H-M   'P 1'
#
loop_
_entity.id
_entity.type
_entity.pdbx_description
1 polymer ?
#
loop_
_entity_poly.entity_id
_entity_poly.type
_entity_poly.pdbx_seq_one_letter_code
_entity_poly.pdbx_strand_id
1 'polypeptide(L)' 'MDVEQILNYSSENESLMESPTDEEIIQGVMDVAVDDK' A
#
# COMPACT_ATOMS: atom_id res chain seq x y z
N MET A 1 23.08 7.19 -16.72
CA MET A 1 21.68 6.96 -16.32
C MET A 1 20.85 7.21 -17.55
N ASP A 2 20.28 6.16 -18.13
CA ASP A 2 19.36 6.27 -19.28
C ASP A 2 18.04 6.86 -18.78
N VAL A 3 17.74 8.08 -19.21
CA VAL A 3 16.49 8.79 -18.91
C VAL A 3 15.26 8.02 -19.37
N GLU A 4 15.40 7.20 -20.41
CA GLU A 4 14.34 6.33 -20.92
C GLU A 4 13.97 5.22 -19.92
N GLN A 5 14.91 4.74 -19.11
CA GLN A 5 14.64 3.75 -18.06
C GLN A 5 14.00 4.35 -16.81
N ILE A 6 14.22 5.64 -16.55
CA ILE A 6 13.56 6.37 -15.47
C ILE A 6 12.09 6.65 -15.83
N LEU A 7 11.82 6.93 -17.11
CA LEU A 7 10.48 7.23 -17.61
C LEU A 7 9.63 5.97 -17.90
N ASN A 8 10.26 4.83 -18.20
CA ASN A 8 9.59 3.55 -18.44
C ASN A 8 9.67 2.58 -17.25
N TYR A 9 9.97 3.06 -16.05
CA TYR A 9 9.80 2.25 -14.86
C TYR A 9 8.31 1.97 -14.73
N SER A 10 7.86 0.72 -14.99
CA SER A 10 6.56 0.26 -14.50
C SER A 10 6.55 0.65 -13.04
N SER A 11 5.71 1.61 -12.70
CA SER A 11 5.71 2.16 -11.36
C SER A 11 5.25 0.99 -10.50
N GLU A 12 6.17 0.28 -9.86
CA GLU A 12 5.82 -0.73 -8.85
C GLU A 12 4.91 -0.07 -7.78
N ASN A 13 5.00 1.25 -7.66
CA ASN A 13 4.14 2.12 -6.89
C ASN A 13 2.73 2.35 -7.49
N GLU A 14 2.46 2.02 -8.76
CA GLU A 14 1.12 2.11 -9.38
C GLU A 14 0.17 1.09 -8.77
N SER A 15 0.67 -0.10 -8.46
CA SER A 15 -0.05 -1.13 -7.71
C SER A 15 -0.22 -0.77 -6.23
N LEU A 16 0.56 0.20 -5.75
CA LEU A 16 0.66 0.65 -4.36
C LEU A 16 -0.14 1.96 -4.13
N MET A 17 -0.78 2.49 -5.18
CA MET A 17 -1.57 3.73 -5.11
C MET A 17 -3.01 3.52 -4.64
N GLU A 18 -3.46 2.27 -4.45
CA GLU A 18 -4.73 2.04 -3.76
C GLU A 18 -4.47 2.22 -2.26
N SER A 19 -4.85 3.39 -1.77
CA SER A 19 -4.84 3.65 -0.33
C SER A 19 -5.93 2.79 0.30
N PRO A 20 -5.65 2.09 1.40
CA PRO A 20 -6.67 1.31 2.10
C PRO A 20 -7.82 2.24 2.52
N THR A 21 -9.04 1.72 2.43
CA THR A 21 -10.24 2.43 2.88
C THR A 21 -10.30 2.55 4.40
N ASP A 22 -11.05 3.51 4.92
CA ASP A 22 -11.22 3.69 6.37
C ASP A 22 -11.76 2.40 7.02
N GLU A 23 -12.64 1.66 6.32
CA GLU A 23 -13.16 0.37 6.78
C GLU A 23 -12.08 -0.71 6.90
N GLU A 24 -11.16 -0.81 5.94
CA GLU A 24 -10.03 -1.75 5.99
C GLU A 24 -9.04 -1.39 7.09
N ILE A 25 -8.83 -0.09 7.33
CA ILE A 25 -7.98 0.40 8.43
C ILE A 25 -8.62 0.04 9.78
N ILE A 26 -9.91 0.30 9.96
CA ILE A 26 -10.64 0.00 11.21
C ILE A 26 -10.64 -1.50 11.49
N GLN A 27 -10.86 -2.36 10.48
CA GLN A 27 -10.80 -3.81 10.63
C GLN A 27 -9.40 -4.28 11.04
N GLY A 28 -8.35 -3.78 10.38
CA GLY A 28 -6.96 -4.11 10.73
C GLY A 28 -6.60 -3.71 12.17
N VAL A 29 -7.10 -2.57 12.66
CA VAL A 29 -6.89 -2.13 14.05
C VAL A 29 -7.65 -3.02 15.05
N MET A 30 -8.90 -3.41 14.72
CA MET A 30 -9.67 -4.32 15.58
C MET A 30 -9.02 -5.68 15.70
N ASP A 31 -8.54 -6.25 14.59
CA ASP A 31 -7.89 -7.57 14.57
C ASP A 31 -6.60 -7.58 15.40
N VAL A 32 -5.80 -6.51 15.31
CA VAL A 32 -4.58 -6.35 16.13
C VAL A 32 -4.92 -6.22 17.62
N ALA A 33 -5.98 -5.50 17.97
CA ALA A 33 -6.40 -5.31 19.35
C ALA A 33 -6.99 -6.58 20.00
N VAL A 34 -7.41 -7.57 19.20
CA VAL A 34 -7.96 -8.85 19.68
C VAL A 34 -6.84 -9.87 20.00
N ASP A 35 -5.65 -9.72 19.42
CA ASP A 35 -4.49 -10.61 19.63
C ASP A 35 -3.67 -10.26 20.89
N ASP A 36 -3.83 -9.04 21.43
CA ASP A 36 -3.14 -8.56 22.64
C ASP A 36 -3.81 -9.15 23.92
N LYS A 37 -3.54 -10.43 24.21
CA LYS A 37 -4.02 -11.18 25.37
C LYS A 37 -2.98 -11.32 26.48
#